data_AF-A0A2S0MPV0-F1
#
_entry.id   AF-A0A2S0MPV0-F1
#
_cell.length_a   1.000
_cell.length_b   1.000
_cell.length_c   1.000
_cell.angle_alpha   90.00
_cell.angle_beta   90.00
_cell.angle_gamma   90.00
#
_symmetry.space_group_name_H-M   'P 1'
#
loop_
_entity.id
_entity.type
_entity.pdbx_description
1 polymer ?
#
loop_
_entity_poly.entity_id
_entity_poly.type
_entity_poly.pdbx_seq_one_letter_code
_entity_poly.pdbx_strand_id
1 'polypeptide(L)'
;MVPMQERRQGRAKIMGATAQALELHPGVSPVVLAGRDAWRRFCAAHELGLDQLLCVGRALLEGRRAAMLKAGANTPTGAPYIAAFRSWCAEAGFSEVPTNWRMDLTWCAEHETEVRAAWGAHLAARAKGRPSLNPRTLRQSVTKIRKEGPPRKRKAPTVAAMPIETLCVSLGRRLAALDPHCALGEIARLASTLETATISARKNSR
;
A
#
# COMPACT_ATOMS: atom_id res chain seq x y z
N MET A 1 12.34 -38.43 0.38
CA MET A 1 11.75 -37.54 1.40
C MET A 1 12.89 -36.82 2.11
N VAL A 2 13.06 -35.52 1.85
CA VAL A 2 14.08 -34.68 2.49
C VAL A 2 13.35 -33.57 3.24
N PRO A 3 13.61 -33.35 4.54
CA PRO A 3 12.88 -32.37 5.33
C PRO A 3 13.28 -30.95 4.93
N MET A 4 12.28 -30.16 4.55
CA MET A 4 12.41 -28.77 4.15
C MET A 4 12.50 -27.89 5.40
N GLN A 5 13.67 -27.88 6.04
CA GLN A 5 14.00 -26.97 7.12
C GLN A 5 14.10 -25.53 6.60
N GLU A 6 13.11 -24.73 6.98
CA GLU A 6 13.32 -23.52 7.79
C GLU A 6 14.58 -22.73 7.44
N ARG A 7 14.50 -21.94 6.36
CA ARG A 7 15.50 -20.91 6.07
C ARG A 7 14.87 -19.54 6.03
N ARG A 8 15.42 -18.67 6.90
CA ARG A 8 15.44 -17.20 6.88
C ARG A 8 14.59 -16.50 7.96
N GLN A 9 14.82 -16.86 9.22
CA GLN A 9 14.97 -15.83 10.27
C GLN A 9 16.45 -15.45 10.35
N GLY A 10 16.78 -14.25 9.93
CA GLY A 10 18.18 -13.81 9.90
C GLY A 10 18.33 -12.40 9.39
N ARG A 11 17.86 -11.42 10.18
CA ARG A 11 18.38 -10.03 10.20
C ARG A 11 17.73 -9.25 11.35
N ALA A 12 18.10 -9.60 12.57
CA ALA A 12 17.90 -8.77 13.75
C ALA A 12 19.25 -8.65 14.47
N LYS A 13 20.13 -7.77 13.97
CA LYS A 13 21.29 -7.28 14.74
C LYS A 13 21.99 -6.10 14.05
N ILE A 14 21.41 -4.90 14.14
CA ILE A 14 22.16 -3.63 14.29
C ILE A 14 21.23 -2.67 15.07
N MET A 15 21.00 -2.95 16.35
CA MET A 15 20.43 -1.96 17.28
C MET A 15 21.56 -1.56 18.23
N GLY A 16 22.22 -0.48 17.87
CA GLY A 16 23.37 0.03 18.60
C GLY A 16 24.01 1.24 17.91
N ALA A 17 23.24 2.03 17.18
CA ALA A 17 23.66 3.37 16.77
C ALA A 17 23.21 4.32 17.89
N THR A 18 24.15 4.54 18.81
CA THR A 18 24.26 5.65 19.75
C THR A 18 23.26 6.79 19.48
N ALA A 19 22.31 6.95 20.39
CA ALA A 19 21.58 8.17 20.62
C ALA A 19 22.52 9.27 21.14
N GLN A 20 23.56 9.61 20.38
CA GLN A 20 24.25 10.88 20.57
C GLN A 20 23.22 11.95 20.23
N ALA A 21 22.88 12.73 21.25
CA ALA A 21 22.16 13.97 21.11
C ALA A 21 22.94 14.84 20.11
N LEU A 22 22.54 14.80 18.83
CA LEU A 22 22.90 15.80 17.85
C LEU A 22 22.33 17.11 18.40
N GLU A 23 23.17 17.89 19.05
CA GLU A 23 22.92 19.30 19.23
C GLU A 23 22.60 19.87 17.85
N LEU A 24 21.34 20.27 17.69
CA LEU A 24 20.83 20.78 16.44
C LEU A 24 21.66 22.00 16.08
N HIS A 25 22.45 21.92 15.01
CA HIS A 25 23.10 23.09 14.44
C HIS A 25 22.03 24.18 14.26
N PRO A 26 22.23 25.40 14.80
CA PRO A 26 21.31 26.51 14.55
C PRO A 26 21.17 26.70 13.04
N GLY A 27 19.99 26.43 12.49
CA GLY A 27 19.72 26.48 11.04
C GLY A 27 19.15 25.23 10.37
N VAL A 28 18.86 24.14 11.11
CA VAL A 28 18.16 22.99 10.52
C VAL A 28 16.74 23.35 10.11
N SER A 29 16.39 23.14 8.84
CA SER A 29 15.07 23.42 8.29
C SER A 29 13.95 22.70 9.07
N PRO A 30 12.81 23.37 9.34
CA PRO A 30 11.65 22.73 9.98
C PRO A 30 11.13 21.53 9.18
N VAL A 31 11.33 21.51 7.86
CA VAL A 31 10.94 20.38 6.99
C VAL A 31 11.78 19.14 7.29
N VAL A 32 13.09 19.31 7.50
CA VAL A 32 14.00 18.22 7.87
C VAL A 32 13.65 17.66 9.24
N LEU A 33 13.34 18.52 10.21
CA LEU A 33 12.88 18.11 11.55
C LEU A 33 11.59 17.28 11.46
N ALA A 34 10.59 17.77 10.74
CA ALA A 34 9.32 17.07 10.56
C ALA A 34 9.48 15.72 9.87
N GLY A 35 10.33 15.63 8.84
CA GLY A 35 10.65 14.37 8.16
C GLY A 35 11.38 13.39 9.09
N ARG A 36 12.33 13.87 9.89
CA ARG A 36 13.08 13.04 10.84
C ARG A 36 12.17 12.49 11.93
N ASP A 37 11.30 13.32 12.49
CA ASP A 37 10.36 12.89 13.52
C ASP A 37 9.33 11.90 12.97
N ALA A 38 8.86 12.11 11.73
CA ALA A 38 8.04 11.14 11.02
C ALA A 38 8.75 9.78 10.85
N TRP A 39 10.02 9.78 10.45
CA TRP A 39 10.80 8.55 10.29
C TRP A 39 11.06 7.84 11.63
N ARG A 40 11.39 8.58 12.70
CA ARG A 40 11.56 7.99 14.04
C ARG A 40 10.29 7.30 14.54
N ARG A 41 9.14 7.94 14.35
CA ARG A 41 7.83 7.36 14.71
C ARG A 41 7.57 6.08 13.92
N PHE A 42 7.94 6.04 12.64
CA PHE A 42 7.86 4.83 11.84
C PHE A 42 8.74 3.70 12.38
N CYS A 43 10.01 3.96 12.67
CA CYS A 43 10.90 2.93 13.21
C CYS A 43 10.39 2.38 14.55
N ALA A 44 9.76 3.22 15.38
CA ALA A 44 9.20 2.80 16.65
C ALA A 44 7.91 1.98 16.52
N ALA A 45 6.93 2.47 15.74
CA ALA A 45 5.59 1.88 15.66
C ALA A 45 5.37 0.94 14.47
N HIS A 46 6.30 0.91 13.51
CA HIS A 46 6.16 0.26 12.20
C HIS A 46 4.94 0.72 11.39
N GLU A 47 4.41 1.90 11.71
CA GLU A 47 3.23 2.49 11.06
C GLU A 47 3.55 3.91 10.58
N LEU A 48 3.23 4.19 9.33
CA LEU A 48 3.25 5.53 8.75
C LEU A 48 1.90 5.84 8.14
N GLY A 49 1.35 7.02 8.39
CA GLY A 49 0.31 7.57 7.52
C GLY A 49 0.92 8.13 6.23
N LEU A 50 0.06 8.44 5.26
CA LEU A 50 0.49 9.07 4.01
C LEU A 50 1.19 10.41 4.27
N ASP A 51 0.69 11.20 5.22
CA ASP A 51 1.28 12.52 5.54
C ASP A 51 2.69 12.40 6.10
N GLN A 52 2.93 11.44 6.98
CA GLN A 52 4.27 11.23 7.54
C GLN A 52 5.26 10.74 6.46
N LEU A 53 4.83 9.89 5.53
CA LEU A 53 5.65 9.51 4.37
C LEU A 53 6.03 10.73 3.51
N LEU A 54 5.06 11.62 3.25
CA LEU A 54 5.30 12.84 2.49
C LEU A 54 6.21 13.82 3.23
N CYS A 55 6.15 13.88 4.58
CA CYS A 55 7.13 14.62 5.38
C CYS A 55 8.56 14.10 5.17
N VAL A 56 8.75 12.78 5.18
CA VAL A 56 10.08 12.18 4.89
C VAL A 56 10.53 12.52 3.47
N GLY A 57 9.63 12.39 2.47
CA GLY A 57 9.93 12.73 1.08
C GLY A 57 10.33 14.20 0.88
N ARG A 58 9.64 15.13 1.55
CA ARG A 58 9.98 16.57 1.52
C ARG A 58 11.35 16.87 2.15
N ALA A 59 11.67 16.23 3.28
CA ALA A 59 12.99 16.35 3.88
C ALA A 59 14.10 15.83 2.93
N LEU A 60 13.87 14.68 2.28
CA LEU A 60 14.79 14.12 1.29
C LEU A 60 14.98 15.03 0.06
N LEU A 61 13.95 15.78 -0.35
CA LEU A 61 14.06 16.78 -1.42
C LEU A 61 15.00 17.93 -1.05
N GLU A 62 14.95 18.41 0.20
CA GLU A 62 15.93 19.41 0.67
C GLU A 62 17.34 18.83 0.68
N GLY A 63 17.50 17.60 1.15
CA GLY A 63 18.79 16.91 1.09
C GLY A 63 19.32 16.72 -0.32
N ARG A 64 18.45 16.45 -1.30
CA ARG A 64 18.83 16.38 -2.70
C ARG A 64 19.39 17.70 -3.19
N ARG A 65 18.72 18.82 -2.89
CA ARG A 65 19.19 20.18 -3.27
C ARG A 65 20.53 20.50 -2.62
N ALA A 66 20.67 20.24 -1.32
CA ALA A 66 21.92 20.46 -0.59
C ALA A 66 23.08 19.62 -1.15
N ALA A 67 22.82 18.34 -1.46
CA ALA A 67 23.81 17.46 -2.05
C ALA A 67 24.22 17.87 -3.47
N MET A 68 23.27 18.31 -4.30
CA MET A 68 23.55 18.84 -5.65
C MET A 68 24.44 20.09 -5.58
N LEU A 69 24.12 21.02 -4.66
CA LEU A 69 24.93 22.22 -4.42
C LEU A 69 26.35 21.85 -3.97
N LYS A 70 26.48 20.96 -2.99
CA LYS A 70 27.79 20.49 -2.48
C LYS A 70 28.62 19.78 -3.54
N ALA A 71 27.99 19.05 -4.46
CA ALA A 71 28.66 18.33 -5.53
C ALA A 71 28.90 19.16 -6.80
N GLY A 72 28.40 20.40 -6.87
CA GLY A 72 28.45 21.22 -8.08
C GLY A 72 27.70 20.59 -9.26
N ALA A 73 26.66 19.81 -8.99
CA ALA A 73 25.95 19.01 -10.00
C ALA A 73 24.59 19.63 -10.37
N ASN A 74 24.31 19.69 -11.68
CA ASN A 74 23.01 20.16 -12.20
C ASN A 74 21.93 19.07 -12.20
N THR A 75 22.30 17.80 -12.00
CA THR A 75 21.37 16.67 -11.93
C THR A 75 21.66 15.80 -10.71
N PRO A 76 20.66 15.11 -10.13
CA PRO A 76 20.84 14.24 -8.98
C PRO A 76 21.40 12.87 -9.41
N THR A 77 22.52 12.87 -10.13
CA THR A 77 23.17 11.67 -10.66
C THR A 77 24.68 11.75 -10.51
N GLY A 78 25.37 10.62 -10.64
CA GLY A 78 26.83 10.53 -10.57
C GLY A 78 27.40 10.32 -9.15
N ALA A 79 28.64 9.82 -9.11
CA ALA A 79 29.31 9.44 -7.87
C ALA A 79 29.47 10.61 -6.86
N PRO A 80 29.85 11.84 -7.28
CA PRO A 80 29.97 12.97 -6.34
C PRO A 80 28.66 13.31 -5.63
N TYR A 81 27.55 13.37 -6.38
CA TYR A 81 26.22 13.61 -5.83
C TYR A 81 25.80 12.47 -4.88
N ILE A 82 26.00 11.20 -5.27
CA ILE A 82 25.63 10.04 -4.43
C ILE A 82 26.38 10.08 -3.10
N ALA A 83 27.68 10.41 -3.13
CA ALA A 83 28.49 10.55 -1.92
C ALA A 83 27.99 11.70 -1.03
N ALA A 84 27.74 12.87 -1.62
CA ALA A 84 27.22 14.04 -0.90
C ALA A 84 25.84 13.77 -0.28
N PHE A 85 24.93 13.14 -1.03
CA PHE A 85 23.58 12.81 -0.55
C PHE A 85 23.59 11.74 0.53
N ARG A 86 24.49 10.75 0.44
CA ARG A 86 24.69 9.76 1.50
C ARG A 86 25.23 10.39 2.79
N SER A 87 26.21 11.29 2.67
CA SER A 87 26.74 12.07 3.81
C SER A 87 25.61 12.85 4.48
N TRP A 88 24.85 13.60 3.67
CA TRP A 88 23.71 14.38 4.15
C TRP A 88 22.67 13.51 4.85
N CYS A 89 22.32 12.34 4.28
CA CYS A 89 21.38 11.42 4.92
C CYS A 89 21.88 10.93 6.28
N ALA A 90 23.19 10.71 6.44
CA ALA A 90 23.76 10.30 7.71
C ALA A 90 23.68 11.43 8.75
N GLU A 91 24.06 12.65 8.36
CA GLU A 91 24.01 13.85 9.21
C GLU A 91 22.58 14.22 9.62
N ALA A 92 21.63 14.13 8.69
CA ALA A 92 20.22 14.49 8.93
C ALA A 92 19.38 13.40 9.63
N GLY A 93 19.95 12.21 9.86
CA GLY A 93 19.24 11.09 10.53
C GLY A 93 18.32 10.26 9.63
N PHE A 94 18.61 10.21 8.32
CA PHE A 94 17.93 9.38 7.32
C PHE A 94 18.80 8.21 6.80
N SER A 95 19.90 7.88 7.48
CA SER A 95 20.79 6.78 7.11
C SER A 95 20.08 5.43 7.06
N GLU A 96 19.08 5.22 7.91
CA GLU A 96 18.30 3.98 8.00
C GLU A 96 17.21 3.87 6.93
N VAL A 97 16.86 4.96 6.24
CA VAL A 97 15.89 4.90 5.16
C VAL A 97 16.47 4.05 4.03
N PRO A 98 15.80 2.98 3.57
CA PRO A 98 16.30 2.14 2.49
C PRO A 98 16.58 2.93 1.21
N THR A 99 17.67 2.62 0.49
CA THR A 99 18.09 3.37 -0.70
C THR A 99 17.00 3.48 -1.77
N ASN A 100 16.28 2.37 -2.02
CA ASN A 100 15.14 2.35 -2.95
C ASN A 100 13.98 3.23 -2.46
N TRP A 101 13.71 3.25 -1.16
CA TRP A 101 12.68 4.11 -0.58
C TRP A 101 13.03 5.58 -0.72
N ARG A 102 14.29 5.99 -0.57
CA ARG A 102 14.69 7.40 -0.72
C ARG A 102 14.28 7.96 -2.08
N MET A 103 14.55 7.20 -3.16
CA MET A 103 14.18 7.60 -4.51
C MET A 103 12.66 7.70 -4.68
N ASP A 104 11.92 6.67 -4.27
CA ASP A 104 10.46 6.64 -4.44
C ASP A 104 9.74 7.67 -3.54
N LEU A 105 10.24 7.92 -2.32
CA LEU A 105 9.72 8.96 -1.42
C LEU A 105 9.96 10.37 -1.96
N THR A 106 11.15 10.62 -2.50
CA THR A 106 11.48 11.89 -3.16
C THR A 106 10.52 12.12 -4.33
N TRP A 107 10.31 11.09 -5.17
CA TRP A 107 9.35 11.14 -6.27
C TRP A 107 7.91 11.40 -5.80
N CYS A 108 7.48 10.74 -4.71
CA CYS A 108 6.14 10.92 -4.15
C CYS A 108 5.92 12.34 -3.62
N ALA A 109 6.94 12.97 -3.04
CA ALA A 109 6.87 14.35 -2.59
C ALA A 109 6.82 15.35 -3.76
N GLU A 110 7.51 15.08 -4.87
CA GLU A 110 7.39 15.90 -6.10
C GLU A 110 6.01 15.81 -6.74
N HIS A 111 5.34 14.67 -6.60
CA HIS A 111 4.02 14.40 -7.19
C HIS A 111 2.94 14.29 -6.10
N GLU A 112 3.06 15.08 -5.02
CA GLU A 112 2.24 14.94 -3.82
C GLU A 112 0.73 14.99 -4.12
N THR A 113 0.30 15.91 -4.98
CA THR A 113 -1.10 16.08 -5.36
C THR A 113 -1.68 14.82 -6.02
N GLU A 114 -0.94 14.22 -6.94
CA GLU A 114 -1.35 13.03 -7.66
C GLU A 114 -1.30 11.79 -6.78
N VAL A 115 -0.29 11.68 -5.91
CA VAL A 115 -0.20 10.60 -4.93
C VAL A 115 -1.41 10.64 -3.99
N ARG A 116 -1.80 11.82 -3.50
CA ARG A 116 -3.00 11.98 -2.65
C ARG A 116 -4.28 11.61 -3.40
N ALA A 117 -4.42 12.04 -4.66
CA ALA A 117 -5.58 11.70 -5.48
C ALA A 117 -5.67 10.18 -5.73
N ALA A 118 -4.54 9.54 -6.08
CA ALA A 118 -4.46 8.09 -6.28
C ALA A 118 -4.78 7.32 -5.00
N TRP A 119 -4.24 7.78 -3.86
CA TRP A 119 -4.53 7.21 -2.55
C TRP A 119 -6.02 7.30 -2.19
N GLY A 120 -6.64 8.46 -2.39
CA GLY A 120 -8.07 8.68 -2.18
C GLY A 120 -8.93 7.79 -3.08
N ALA A 121 -8.58 7.67 -4.35
CA ALA A 121 -9.28 6.79 -5.29
C ALA A 121 -9.18 5.32 -4.87
N HIS A 122 -8.02 4.88 -4.37
CA HIS A 122 -7.85 3.54 -3.84
C HIS A 122 -8.63 3.28 -2.56
N LEU A 123 -8.70 4.25 -1.65
CA LEU A 123 -9.55 4.18 -0.46
C LEU A 123 -11.02 4.04 -0.86
N ALA A 124 -11.49 4.81 -1.84
CA ALA A 124 -12.88 4.77 -2.31
C ALA A 124 -13.24 3.47 -3.06
N ALA A 125 -12.27 2.82 -3.69
CA ALA A 125 -12.47 1.59 -4.47
C ALA A 125 -12.38 0.30 -3.63
N ARG A 126 -11.74 0.33 -2.46
CA ARG A 126 -11.55 -0.86 -1.61
C ARG A 126 -12.65 -0.96 -0.56
N ALA A 127 -13.35 -2.10 -0.57
CA ALA A 127 -14.34 -2.42 0.47
C ALA A 127 -13.72 -2.84 1.81
N LYS A 128 -12.47 -3.35 1.81
CA LYS A 128 -11.76 -3.80 3.02
C LYS A 128 -10.27 -3.45 2.94
N GLY A 129 -9.75 -2.90 4.04
CA GLY A 129 -8.33 -2.64 4.26
C GLY A 129 -7.80 -1.33 3.65
N ARG A 130 -6.77 -0.76 4.28
CA ARG A 130 -6.08 0.43 3.78
C ARG A 130 -5.21 0.09 2.55
N PRO A 131 -5.00 1.01 1.60
CA PRO A 131 -4.04 0.81 0.53
C PRO A 131 -2.61 0.62 1.07
N SER A 132 -1.71 0.06 0.26
CA SER A 132 -0.32 -0.14 0.67
C SER A 132 0.42 1.19 0.73
N LEU A 133 1.09 1.44 1.87
CA LEU A 133 1.91 2.63 2.12
C LEU A 133 3.34 2.52 1.56
N ASN A 134 3.64 1.44 0.84
CA ASN A 134 4.94 1.27 0.19
C ASN A 134 5.14 2.36 -0.89
N PRO A 135 6.18 3.20 -0.83
CA PRO A 135 6.39 4.31 -1.78
C PRO A 135 6.42 3.86 -3.24
N ARG A 136 6.98 2.68 -3.52
CA ARG A 136 6.99 2.09 -4.86
C ARG A 136 5.59 1.78 -5.36
N THR A 137 4.74 1.23 -4.50
CA THR A 137 3.34 0.92 -4.83
C THR A 137 2.54 2.20 -5.05
N LEU A 138 2.79 3.26 -4.26
CA LEU A 138 2.18 4.58 -4.47
C LEU A 138 2.53 5.14 -5.85
N ARG A 139 3.82 5.17 -6.20
CA ARG A 139 4.29 5.60 -7.53
C ARG A 139 3.67 4.79 -8.67
N GLN A 140 3.65 3.47 -8.53
CA GLN A 140 3.02 2.58 -9.51
C GLN A 140 1.52 2.85 -9.65
N SER A 141 0.82 3.14 -8.54
CA SER A 141 -0.61 3.46 -8.58
C SER A 141 -0.90 4.74 -9.35
N VAL A 142 -0.10 5.79 -9.17
CA VAL A 142 -0.22 7.04 -9.93
C VAL A 142 0.02 6.78 -11.41
N THR A 143 1.09 6.07 -11.74
CA THR A 143 1.42 5.74 -13.15
C THR A 143 0.30 4.93 -13.79
N LYS A 144 -0.26 3.96 -13.06
CA LYS A 144 -1.38 3.15 -13.52
C LYS A 144 -2.63 4.00 -13.74
N ILE A 145 -2.98 4.89 -12.82
CA ILE A 145 -4.16 5.76 -12.93
C ILE A 145 -4.01 6.72 -14.11
N ARG A 146 -2.81 7.27 -14.34
CA ARG A 146 -2.54 8.10 -15.52
C ARG A 146 -2.77 7.35 -16.83
N LYS A 147 -2.42 6.06 -16.89
CA LYS A 147 -2.54 5.23 -18.09
C LYS A 147 -3.95 4.65 -18.30
N GLU A 148 -4.57 4.14 -17.24
CA GLU A 148 -5.78 3.31 -17.30
C GLU A 148 -7.02 4.02 -16.73
N GLY A 149 -6.84 5.19 -16.11
CA GLY A 149 -7.88 5.90 -15.38
C GLY A 149 -8.03 5.43 -13.92
N PRO A 150 -8.97 6.04 -13.17
CA PRO A 150 -9.19 5.71 -11.76
C PRO A 150 -9.63 4.25 -11.57
N PRO A 151 -9.25 3.61 -10.44
CA PRO A 151 -9.64 2.23 -10.16
C PRO A 151 -11.16 2.09 -10.13
N ARG A 152 -11.69 1.19 -10.97
CA ARG A 152 -13.12 0.87 -10.96
C ARG A 152 -13.50 0.23 -9.64
N LYS A 153 -14.60 0.69 -9.03
CA LYS A 153 -15.20 0.00 -7.87
C LYS A 153 -15.51 -1.44 -8.29
N ARG A 154 -14.95 -2.41 -7.56
CA ARG A 154 -15.28 -3.82 -7.78
C ARG A 154 -16.76 -3.97 -7.46
N LYS A 155 -17.58 -4.29 -8.46
CA LYS A 155 -18.95 -4.74 -8.22
C LYS A 155 -18.84 -5.98 -7.32
N ALA A 156 -19.68 -6.08 -6.30
CA ALA A 156 -19.77 -7.31 -5.53
C ALA A 156 -19.99 -8.46 -6.51
N PRO A 157 -19.36 -9.64 -6.30
CA PRO A 157 -19.64 -10.80 -7.13
C PRO A 157 -21.15 -11.00 -7.13
N THR A 158 -21.75 -10.91 -8.32
CA THR A 158 -23.16 -11.23 -8.47
C THR A 158 -23.36 -12.70 -8.10
N VAL A 159 -24.56 -13.05 -7.63
CA VAL A 159 -24.88 -14.44 -7.26
C VAL A 159 -24.54 -15.41 -8.40
N ALA A 160 -24.71 -14.97 -9.66
CA ALA A 160 -24.35 -15.73 -10.86
C ALA A 160 -22.85 -16.03 -11.02
N ALA A 161 -21.96 -15.26 -10.40
CA ALA A 161 -20.51 -15.44 -10.48
C ALA A 161 -19.94 -16.19 -9.27
N MET A 162 -20.77 -16.58 -8.30
CA MET A 162 -20.33 -17.37 -7.15
C MET A 162 -20.20 -18.85 -7.56
N PRO A 163 -19.16 -19.57 -7.08
CA PRO A 163 -19.11 -21.02 -7.22
C PRO A 163 -20.37 -21.66 -6.63
N ILE A 164 -20.90 -22.69 -7.31
CA ILE A 164 -22.09 -23.43 -6.86
C ILE A 164 -21.93 -23.92 -5.41
N GLU A 165 -20.73 -24.37 -5.03
CA GLU A 165 -20.42 -24.80 -3.66
C GLU A 165 -20.67 -23.68 -2.64
N THR A 166 -20.20 -22.47 -2.91
CA THR A 166 -20.40 -21.30 -2.04
C THR A 166 -21.89 -20.95 -1.93
N LEU A 167 -22.62 -21.07 -3.04
CA LEU A 167 -24.07 -20.87 -3.04
C LEU A 167 -24.78 -21.91 -2.19
N CYS A 168 -24.45 -23.20 -2.35
CA CYS A 168 -25.02 -24.29 -1.57
C CYS A 168 -24.73 -24.14 -0.07
N VAL A 169 -23.50 -23.76 0.31
CA VAL A 169 -23.15 -23.50 1.71
C VAL A 169 -23.93 -22.31 2.28
N SER A 170 -24.04 -21.21 1.51
CA SER A 170 -24.83 -20.04 1.92
C SER A 170 -26.31 -20.38 2.07
N LEU A 171 -26.86 -21.15 1.13
CA LEU A 171 -28.24 -21.64 1.17
C LEU A 171 -28.49 -22.55 2.37
N GLY A 172 -27.58 -23.51 2.63
CA GLY A 172 -27.67 -24.43 3.76
C GLY A 172 -27.67 -23.68 5.10
N ARG A 173 -26.80 -22.68 5.26
CA ARG A 173 -26.79 -21.83 6.46
C ARG A 173 -28.09 -21.06 6.64
N ARG A 174 -28.67 -20.55 5.56
CA ARG A 174 -29.95 -19.84 5.58
C ARG A 174 -31.11 -20.77 5.96
N LEU A 175 -31.18 -21.95 5.33
CA LEU A 175 -32.22 -22.94 5.64
C LEU A 175 -32.12 -23.45 7.08
N ALA A 176 -30.91 -23.64 7.60
CA ALA A 176 -30.68 -24.06 8.99
C ALA A 176 -31.11 -23.01 10.04
N ALA A 177 -31.24 -21.74 9.65
CA ALA A 177 -31.69 -20.66 10.53
C ALA A 177 -33.22 -20.47 10.54
N LEU A 178 -33.95 -21.18 9.67
CA LEU A 178 -35.41 -21.11 9.57
C LEU A 178 -36.07 -22.24 10.38
N ASP A 179 -37.32 -22.01 10.78
CA ASP A 179 -38.18 -23.09 11.26
C ASP A 179 -38.33 -24.19 10.17
N PRO A 180 -38.40 -25.49 10.53
CA PRO A 180 -38.50 -26.58 9.56
C PRO A 180 -39.61 -26.40 8.51
N HIS A 181 -40.79 -25.89 8.89
CA HIS A 181 -41.88 -25.66 7.93
C HIS A 181 -41.54 -24.54 6.95
N CYS A 182 -40.92 -23.46 7.43
CA CYS A 182 -40.44 -22.36 6.59
C CYS A 182 -39.31 -22.81 5.65
N ALA A 183 -38.40 -23.64 6.13
CA ALA A 183 -37.30 -24.19 5.33
C ALA A 183 -37.82 -25.05 4.17
N LEU A 184 -38.79 -25.94 4.43
CA LEU A 184 -39.42 -26.76 3.39
C LEU A 184 -40.13 -25.91 2.32
N GLY A 185 -40.89 -24.89 2.74
CA GLY A 185 -41.54 -23.96 1.80
C GLY A 185 -40.52 -23.21 0.93
N GLU A 186 -39.38 -22.82 1.51
CA GLU A 186 -38.30 -22.19 0.76
C GLU A 186 -37.64 -23.14 -0.24
N ILE A 187 -37.36 -24.39 0.15
CA ILE A 187 -36.81 -25.42 -0.74
C ILE A 187 -37.75 -25.66 -1.93
N ALA A 188 -39.06 -25.82 -1.69
CA ALA A 188 -40.04 -26.04 -2.74
C ALA A 188 -40.04 -24.90 -3.78
N ARG A 189 -40.05 -23.65 -3.30
CA ARG A 189 -39.98 -22.46 -4.16
C ARG A 189 -38.69 -22.41 -4.98
N LEU A 190 -37.55 -22.77 -4.38
CA LEU A 190 -36.27 -22.82 -5.09
C LEU A 190 -36.27 -23.90 -6.18
N ALA A 191 -36.81 -25.09 -5.89
CA ALA A 191 -36.94 -26.16 -6.87
C ALA A 191 -37.78 -25.72 -8.09
N SER A 192 -38.96 -25.13 -7.86
CA SER A 192 -39.82 -24.62 -8.95
C SER A 192 -39.13 -23.51 -9.77
N THR A 193 -38.34 -22.66 -9.11
CA THR A 193 -37.57 -21.60 -9.79
C THR A 193 -36.50 -22.20 -10.71
N LEU A 194 -35.78 -23.23 -10.24
CA LEU A 194 -34.75 -23.92 -11.02
C LEU A 194 -35.35 -24.68 -12.20
N GLU A 195 -36.48 -25.34 -12.03
CA GLU A 195 -37.21 -26.00 -13.13
C GLU A 195 -37.61 -25.00 -14.21
N THR A 196 -38.20 -23.87 -13.82
CA THR A 196 -38.61 -22.80 -14.74
C THR A 196 -37.43 -22.23 -15.51
N ALA A 197 -36.30 -21.99 -14.82
CA ALA A 197 -35.07 -21.51 -15.43
C ALA A 197 -34.51 -22.53 -16.44
N THR A 198 -34.56 -23.83 -16.11
CA THR A 198 -34.08 -24.92 -17.00
C THR A 198 -34.92 -25.01 -18.27
N ILE A 199 -36.25 -24.89 -18.16
CA ILE A 199 -37.16 -24.87 -19.30
C ILE A 199 -36.86 -23.65 -20.20
N SER A 200 -36.64 -22.49 -19.59
CA SER A 200 -36.34 -21.25 -20.32
C SER A 200 -35.01 -21.32 -21.06
N ALA A 201 -33.97 -21.86 -20.40
CA ALA A 201 -32.66 -22.05 -21.01
C ALA A 201 -32.71 -22.99 -22.23
N ARG A 202 -33.48 -24.09 -22.15
CA ARG A 202 -33.69 -25.03 -23.27
C ARG A 202 -34.41 -24.39 -24.47
N LYS A 203 -35.31 -23.44 -24.22
CA LYS A 203 -36.01 -22.70 -25.29
C LYS A 203 -35.07 -21.73 -26.01
N ASN A 204 -34.16 -21.08 -25.28
CA ASN A 204 -33.22 -20.10 -25.86
C ASN A 204 -32.02 -20.73 -26.59
N SER A 205 -31.77 -22.03 -26.40
CA SER A 205 -30.68 -22.76 -27.08
C SER A 205 -31.08 -23.39 -28.42
N ARG A 206 -32.33 -23.19 -28.87
CA ARG A 206 -32.86 -23.63 -30.16
C ARG A 206 -33.02 -22.44 -31.08
#